data_AF-A0A2S6XDW9-F1
#
_entry.id   AF-A0A2S6XDW9-F1
#
_cell.length_a   1.000
_cell.length_b   1.000
_cell.length_c   1.000
_cell.angle_alpha   90.00
_cell.angle_beta   90.00
_cell.angle_gamma   90.00
#
_symmetry.space_group_name_H-M   'P 1'
#
loop_
_entity.id
_entity.type
_entity.pdbx_description
1 polymer ?
#
loop_
_entity_poly.entity_id
_entity_poly.type
_entity_poly.pdbx_seq_one_letter_code
_entity_poly.pdbx_strand_id
1 'polypeptide(L)'
;MSDFGPGARLCKILFGRATGCAYPDCSEPLIEEHRGHQSPNVEVAHIRAEKPGGARYDPNFTKANGKLNGEENLLLLCLKHHRWVDAHEESYPTEELLAWKARQVTESRGAGLSAKQLDQVVKAFTTPKAEAEAVGASSVGIVTKIENLKDVKPVNVDSIEFFPGVRISNVGAIDFTVDGVGFDLDLDGQLSAYLFPPAHRLHQPVRRLQPQSNSVWVADADDLRRLAKEMIKMARVPTRFRAFGDLGSGSRVHGPWVSSLHLPVWEGHVTQEWLDGFVDLAKQTRAQLGRGT
;
A
#
# COMPACT_ATOMS: atom_id res chain seq x y z
N MET A 1 23.84 -31.43 0.39
CA MET A 1 23.41 -30.03 0.18
C MET A 1 22.55 -29.62 1.36
N SER A 2 22.70 -28.39 1.84
CA SER A 2 21.91 -27.84 2.94
C SER A 2 20.53 -27.45 2.42
N ASP A 3 19.45 -27.79 3.14
CA ASP A 3 18.07 -27.38 2.80
C ASP A 3 17.78 -25.93 3.25
N PHE A 4 18.82 -25.15 3.53
CA PHE A 4 18.70 -23.79 4.03
C PHE A 4 18.26 -22.83 2.91
N GLY A 5 17.05 -22.30 3.07
CA GLY A 5 16.59 -21.10 2.36
C GLY A 5 16.57 -19.89 3.30
N PRO A 6 17.26 -18.78 3.00
CA PRO A 6 17.18 -17.57 3.81
C PRO A 6 15.76 -16.99 3.78
N GLY A 7 15.20 -16.68 4.96
CA GLY A 7 13.90 -16.01 5.05
C GLY A 7 13.95 -14.57 4.52
N ALA A 8 12.79 -14.00 4.19
CA ALA A 8 12.68 -12.69 3.53
C ALA A 8 13.47 -11.55 4.20
N ARG A 9 13.51 -11.50 5.54
CA ARG A 9 14.31 -10.51 6.29
C ARG A 9 15.80 -10.66 6.01
N LEU A 10 16.30 -11.90 6.00
CA LEU A 10 17.71 -12.19 5.79
C LEU A 10 18.12 -11.91 4.34
N CYS A 11 17.27 -12.25 3.36
CA CYS A 11 17.47 -11.85 1.97
C CYS A 11 17.63 -10.33 1.83
N LYS A 12 16.73 -9.54 2.43
CA LYS A 12 16.82 -8.07 2.39
C LYS A 12 18.15 -7.54 2.94
N ILE A 13 18.69 -8.16 4.00
CA ILE A 13 19.97 -7.73 4.59
C ILE A 13 21.13 -8.14 3.68
N LEU A 14 21.18 -9.39 3.21
CA LEU A 14 22.28 -9.89 2.37
C LEU A 14 22.35 -9.13 1.04
N PHE A 15 21.24 -9.07 0.31
CA PHE A 15 21.17 -8.40 -0.99
C PHE A 15 21.18 -6.88 -0.88
N GLY A 16 20.83 -6.31 0.26
CA GLY A 16 20.98 -4.87 0.52
C GLY A 16 22.41 -4.42 0.82
N ARG A 17 23.33 -5.36 1.09
CA ARG A 17 24.73 -5.08 1.49
C ARG A 17 25.75 -5.62 0.49
N ALA A 18 25.31 -6.24 -0.60
CA ALA A 18 26.17 -6.76 -1.65
C ALA A 18 25.68 -6.25 -3.01
N THR A 19 26.62 -5.83 -3.85
CA THR A 19 26.37 -5.40 -5.24
C THR A 19 26.96 -6.35 -6.27
N GLY A 20 27.75 -7.35 -5.82
CA GLY A 20 28.40 -8.35 -6.65
C GLY A 20 28.81 -9.58 -5.85
N CYS A 21 29.38 -10.58 -6.52
CA CYS A 21 29.92 -11.79 -5.92
C CYS A 21 31.04 -11.45 -4.91
N ALA A 22 31.13 -12.20 -3.79
CA ALA A 22 32.18 -11.97 -2.79
C ALA A 22 33.57 -12.46 -3.21
N TYR A 23 33.62 -13.36 -4.21
CA TYR A 23 34.88 -13.88 -4.71
C TYR A 23 35.77 -12.74 -5.24
N PRO A 24 37.08 -12.69 -4.89
CA PRO A 24 37.97 -11.62 -5.32
C PRO A 24 37.97 -11.44 -6.84
N ASP A 25 37.98 -10.19 -7.29
CA ASP A 25 38.08 -9.81 -8.71
C ASP A 25 36.97 -10.38 -9.63
N CYS A 26 35.86 -10.86 -9.04
CA CYS A 26 34.71 -11.36 -9.80
C CYS A 26 33.84 -10.19 -10.30
N SER A 27 33.63 -10.11 -11.61
CA SER A 27 32.77 -9.12 -12.26
C SER A 27 31.37 -9.64 -12.63
N GLU A 28 31.07 -10.91 -12.34
CA GLU A 28 29.75 -11.49 -12.62
C GLU A 28 28.64 -10.77 -11.84
N PRO A 29 27.53 -10.36 -12.51
CA PRO A 29 26.42 -9.71 -11.85
C PRO A 29 25.60 -10.72 -11.03
N LEU A 30 24.97 -10.26 -9.95
CA LEU A 30 24.06 -11.10 -9.15
C LEU A 30 22.78 -11.47 -9.91
N ILE A 31 22.39 -10.65 -10.89
CA ILE A 31 21.27 -10.87 -11.80
C ILE A 31 21.82 -10.76 -13.23
N GLU A 32 21.70 -11.83 -14.00
CA GLU A 32 22.05 -11.85 -15.42
C GLU A 32 20.83 -11.53 -16.28
N GLU A 33 21.04 -10.89 -17.43
CA GLU A 33 20.02 -10.73 -18.45
C GLU A 33 20.37 -11.58 -19.67
N HIS A 34 19.43 -12.43 -20.09
CA HIS A 34 19.56 -13.19 -21.33
C HIS A 34 18.28 -13.07 -22.15
N ARG A 35 18.39 -12.54 -23.38
CA ARG A 35 17.27 -12.36 -24.32
C ARG A 35 16.09 -11.58 -23.71
N GLY A 36 16.38 -10.54 -22.92
CA GLY A 36 15.35 -9.72 -22.25
C GLY A 36 14.73 -10.36 -21.01
N HIS A 37 15.23 -11.51 -20.56
CA HIS A 37 14.80 -12.15 -19.31
C HIS A 37 15.89 -12.02 -18.25
N GLN A 38 15.51 -11.53 -17.07
CA GLN A 38 16.39 -11.47 -15.90
C GLN A 38 16.37 -12.81 -15.17
N SER A 39 17.54 -13.32 -14.79
CA SER A 39 17.71 -14.57 -14.04
C SER A 39 18.72 -14.39 -12.91
N PRO A 40 18.49 -14.98 -11.73
CA PRO A 40 19.45 -14.89 -10.64
C PRO A 40 20.72 -15.69 -10.97
N ASN A 41 21.88 -15.04 -10.85
CA ASN A 41 23.20 -15.64 -10.92
C ASN A 41 23.88 -15.53 -9.55
N VAL A 42 23.19 -15.99 -8.51
CA VAL A 42 23.62 -15.80 -7.13
C VAL A 42 23.05 -16.87 -6.22
N GLU A 43 23.89 -17.39 -5.34
CA GLU A 43 23.53 -18.31 -4.26
C GLU A 43 24.10 -17.79 -2.93
N VAL A 44 23.45 -18.20 -1.84
CA VAL A 44 23.86 -17.86 -0.47
C VAL A 44 24.73 -18.99 0.07
N ALA A 45 26.00 -18.71 0.33
CA ALA A 45 26.95 -19.70 0.85
C ALA A 45 27.16 -19.53 2.36
N HIS A 46 27.27 -20.65 3.07
CA HIS A 46 27.73 -20.68 4.45
C HIS A 46 29.26 -20.58 4.53
N ILE A 47 29.75 -19.69 5.38
CA ILE A 47 31.16 -19.59 5.76
C ILE A 47 31.54 -20.80 6.61
N ARG A 48 30.81 -21.07 7.70
CA ARG A 48 31.05 -22.22 8.58
C ARG A 48 30.02 -23.32 8.35
N ALA A 49 30.47 -24.57 8.41
CA ALA A 49 29.66 -25.75 8.14
C ALA A 49 28.72 -26.09 9.31
N GLU A 50 27.54 -26.62 8.99
CA GLU A 50 26.52 -27.01 9.98
C GLU A 50 26.90 -28.23 10.82
N LYS A 51 27.51 -29.23 10.18
CA LYS A 51 27.66 -30.57 10.77
C LYS A 51 29.03 -30.74 11.42
N PRO A 52 29.11 -31.35 12.62
CA PRO A 52 30.37 -31.83 13.16
C PRO A 52 31.11 -32.70 12.14
N GLY A 53 32.38 -32.37 11.86
CA GLY A 53 33.21 -33.06 10.87
C GLY A 53 33.19 -32.46 9.45
N GLY A 54 32.44 -31.38 9.20
CA GLY A 54 32.57 -30.60 7.96
C GLY A 54 33.85 -29.75 7.94
N ALA A 55 34.33 -29.39 6.73
CA ALA A 55 35.63 -28.73 6.51
C ALA A 55 35.84 -27.41 7.29
N ARG A 56 34.75 -26.78 7.75
CA ARG A 56 34.75 -25.50 8.48
C ARG A 56 33.83 -25.52 9.71
N TYR A 57 33.66 -26.68 10.35
CA TYR A 57 32.83 -26.78 11.54
C TYR A 57 33.46 -26.02 12.71
N ASP A 58 32.67 -25.17 13.36
CA ASP A 58 33.04 -24.46 14.57
C ASP A 58 32.01 -24.76 15.67
N PRO A 59 32.41 -25.43 16.77
CA PRO A 59 31.49 -25.82 17.84
C PRO A 59 30.83 -24.61 18.55
N ASN A 60 31.37 -23.41 18.39
CA ASN A 60 30.78 -22.17 18.92
C ASN A 60 29.76 -21.52 17.96
N PHE A 61 29.62 -22.04 16.74
CA PHE A 61 28.76 -21.52 15.67
C PHE A 61 27.64 -22.53 15.36
N THR A 62 26.63 -22.57 16.23
CA THR A 62 25.59 -23.62 16.18
C THR A 62 24.24 -23.08 15.69
N LYS A 63 23.33 -23.98 15.31
CA LYS A 63 21.93 -23.61 15.08
C LYS A 63 21.27 -23.04 16.34
N ALA A 64 21.61 -23.57 17.51
CA ALA A 64 20.99 -23.24 18.79
C ALA A 64 21.21 -21.77 19.21
N ASN A 65 22.34 -21.17 18.84
CA ASN A 65 22.60 -19.75 19.12
C ASN A 65 22.22 -18.81 17.97
N GLY A 66 21.56 -19.33 16.93
CA GLY A 66 21.08 -18.57 15.77
C GLY A 66 22.17 -18.10 14.80
N LYS A 67 23.46 -18.29 15.14
CA LYS A 67 24.57 -17.74 14.36
C LYS A 67 24.85 -18.49 13.07
N LEU A 68 24.62 -19.81 13.04
CA LEU A 68 24.91 -20.63 11.86
C LEU A 68 24.18 -20.12 10.60
N ASN A 69 22.91 -19.74 10.75
CA ASN A 69 22.09 -19.15 9.68
C ASN A 69 21.97 -17.62 9.82
N GLY A 70 22.81 -17.03 10.68
CA GLY A 70 22.90 -15.59 10.88
C GLY A 70 23.61 -14.93 9.70
N GLU A 71 23.34 -13.64 9.52
CA GLU A 71 23.99 -12.87 8.44
C GLU A 71 25.50 -13.03 8.53
N GLU A 72 26.06 -12.99 9.74
CA GLU A 72 27.50 -13.08 10.05
C GLU A 72 28.21 -14.26 9.40
N ASN A 73 27.50 -15.37 9.15
CA ASN A 73 28.02 -16.60 8.58
C ASN A 73 27.72 -16.80 7.10
N LEU A 74 27.10 -15.82 6.44
CA LEU A 74 26.64 -15.95 5.06
C LEU A 74 27.30 -14.89 4.16
N LEU A 75 27.59 -15.29 2.93
CA LEU A 75 28.05 -14.42 1.85
C LEU A 75 27.30 -14.75 0.54
N LEU A 76 27.31 -13.81 -0.41
CA LEU A 76 26.73 -14.02 -1.73
C LEU A 76 27.82 -14.36 -2.76
N LEU A 77 27.65 -15.47 -3.47
CA LEU A 77 28.53 -15.92 -4.55
C LEU A 77 27.73 -16.11 -5.83
N CYS A 78 28.31 -15.84 -7.00
CA CYS A 78 27.68 -16.25 -8.25
C CYS A 78 27.65 -17.77 -8.38
N LEU A 79 26.80 -18.30 -9.28
CA LEU A 79 26.61 -19.76 -9.41
C LEU A 79 27.92 -20.50 -9.67
N LYS A 80 28.85 -19.87 -10.41
CA LYS A 80 30.18 -20.42 -10.69
C LYS A 80 31.02 -20.55 -9.42
N HIS A 81 31.19 -19.46 -8.67
CA HIS A 81 32.06 -19.45 -7.48
C HIS A 81 31.42 -20.20 -6.30
N HIS A 82 30.10 -20.21 -6.19
CA HIS A 82 29.39 -21.03 -5.21
C HIS A 82 29.73 -22.51 -5.41
N ARG A 83 29.62 -23.02 -6.65
CA ARG A 83 29.98 -24.40 -6.98
C ARG A 83 31.43 -24.74 -6.66
N TRP A 84 32.37 -23.82 -6.83
CA TRP A 84 33.78 -24.04 -6.48
C TRP A 84 33.97 -24.18 -4.98
N VAL A 85 33.38 -23.27 -4.20
CA VAL A 85 33.47 -23.29 -2.73
C VAL A 85 32.82 -24.56 -2.16
N ASP A 86 31.70 -24.99 -2.71
CA ASP A 86 31.01 -26.22 -2.31
C ASP A 86 31.76 -27.49 -2.72
N ALA A 87 32.37 -27.53 -3.92
CA ALA A 87 33.08 -28.71 -4.41
C ALA A 87 34.45 -28.92 -3.73
N HIS A 88 35.07 -27.85 -3.25
CA HIS A 88 36.42 -27.87 -2.69
C HIS A 88 36.48 -27.21 -1.32
N GLU A 89 35.55 -27.55 -0.42
CA GLU A 89 35.38 -26.86 0.86
C GLU A 89 36.68 -26.71 1.67
N GLU A 90 37.54 -27.74 1.68
CA GLU A 90 38.84 -27.75 2.39
C GLU A 90 39.84 -26.73 1.84
N SER A 91 39.68 -26.29 0.59
CA SER A 91 40.56 -25.31 -0.05
C SER A 91 40.17 -23.86 0.23
N TYR A 92 39.03 -23.63 0.89
CA TYR A 92 38.54 -22.29 1.22
C TYR A 92 38.39 -22.15 2.73
N PRO A 93 39.45 -21.74 3.46
CA PRO A 93 39.41 -21.62 4.91
C PRO A 93 38.44 -20.52 5.38
N THR A 94 37.95 -20.67 6.61
CA THR A 94 36.96 -19.78 7.24
C THR A 94 37.40 -18.32 7.21
N GLU A 95 38.67 -18.06 7.50
CA GLU A 95 39.27 -16.72 7.57
C GLU A 95 39.24 -16.02 6.22
N GLU A 96 39.47 -16.77 5.13
CA GLU A 96 39.44 -16.25 3.77
C GLU A 96 38.02 -15.85 3.36
N LEU A 97 37.04 -16.73 3.61
CA LEU A 97 35.63 -16.43 3.31
C LEU A 97 35.09 -15.25 4.14
N LEU A 98 35.56 -15.09 5.38
CA LEU A 98 35.26 -13.90 6.19
C LEU A 98 35.86 -12.63 5.59
N ALA A 99 37.09 -12.70 5.06
CA ALA A 99 37.72 -11.58 4.39
C ALA A 99 36.97 -11.21 3.09
N TRP A 100 36.53 -12.20 2.31
CA TRP A 100 35.71 -11.99 1.11
C TRP A 100 34.40 -11.29 1.45
N LYS A 101 33.69 -11.76 2.48
CA LYS A 101 32.49 -11.11 2.97
C LYS A 101 32.73 -9.66 3.38
N ALA A 102 33.78 -9.41 4.17
CA ALA A 102 34.12 -8.07 4.64
C ALA A 102 34.39 -7.12 3.46
N ARG A 103 35.08 -7.61 2.43
CA ARG A 103 35.32 -6.88 1.18
C ARG A 103 34.03 -6.60 0.42
N GLN A 104 33.21 -7.63 0.18
CA GLN A 104 31.91 -7.52 -0.50
C GLN A 104 31.03 -6.43 0.14
N VAL A 105 30.94 -6.43 1.48
CA VAL A 105 30.17 -5.42 2.22
C VAL A 105 30.79 -4.02 2.09
N THR A 106 32.11 -3.91 2.07
CA THR A 106 32.82 -2.62 2.03
C THR A 106 32.78 -2.00 0.63
N GLU A 107 33.04 -2.78 -0.42
CA GLU A 107 32.92 -2.34 -1.81
C GLU A 107 31.49 -1.93 -2.16
N SER A 108 30.51 -2.68 -1.64
CA SER A 108 29.10 -2.35 -1.83
C SER A 108 28.64 -1.12 -1.06
N ARG A 109 29.35 -0.69 0.00
CA ARG A 109 29.10 0.62 0.65
C ARG A 109 29.52 1.80 -0.23
N GLY A 110 30.44 1.61 -1.18
CA GLY A 110 30.81 2.60 -2.18
C GLY A 110 29.77 2.78 -3.30
N ALA A 111 28.83 1.83 -3.43
CA ALA A 111 27.77 1.79 -4.44
C ALA A 111 26.35 1.73 -3.84
N GLY A 112 26.21 2.02 -2.53
CA GLY A 112 24.96 1.86 -1.79
C GLY A 112 23.98 3.03 -1.93
N LEU A 113 22.73 2.79 -1.52
CA LEU A 113 21.73 3.83 -1.32
C LEU A 113 22.20 4.80 -0.22
N SER A 114 22.14 6.10 -0.50
CA SER A 114 22.34 7.14 0.52
C SER A 114 21.37 6.95 1.70
N ALA A 115 21.68 7.51 2.86
CA ALA A 115 20.78 7.48 4.02
C ALA A 115 19.36 7.97 3.68
N LYS A 116 19.24 8.94 2.77
CA LYS A 116 17.96 9.45 2.25
C LYS A 116 17.22 8.40 1.41
N GLN A 117 17.93 7.71 0.52
CA GLN A 117 17.34 6.63 -0.29
C GLN A 117 16.94 5.43 0.58
N LEU A 118 17.72 5.10 1.61
CA LEU A 118 17.36 4.07 2.58
C LEU A 118 16.09 4.44 3.36
N ASP A 119 15.97 5.68 3.83
CA ASP A 119 14.76 6.20 4.47
C ASP A 119 13.54 6.14 3.54
N GLN A 120 13.70 6.45 2.25
CA GLN A 120 12.63 6.31 1.25
C GLN A 120 12.17 4.87 1.08
N VAL A 121 13.10 3.92 1.03
CA VAL A 121 12.78 2.48 0.95
C VAL A 121 12.04 2.02 2.20
N VAL A 122 12.56 2.37 3.39
CA VAL A 122 11.91 2.02 4.66
C VAL A 122 10.49 2.57 4.70
N LYS A 123 10.29 3.86 4.40
CA LYS A 123 8.97 4.48 4.34
C LYS A 123 8.03 3.78 3.36
N ALA A 124 8.50 3.40 2.18
CA ALA A 124 7.69 2.69 1.19
C ALA A 124 7.17 1.34 1.71
N PHE A 125 7.91 0.68 2.62
CA PHE A 125 7.56 -0.61 3.20
C PHE A 125 6.99 -0.55 4.63
N THR A 126 6.83 0.63 5.21
CA THR A 126 6.26 0.78 6.57
C THR A 126 5.09 1.75 6.62
N THR A 127 4.89 2.57 5.58
CA THR A 127 3.81 3.56 5.53
C THR A 127 2.77 3.13 4.50
N PRO A 128 1.52 2.84 4.93
CA PRO A 128 0.43 2.59 4.01
C PRO A 128 0.24 3.77 3.05
N LYS A 129 0.09 3.46 1.76
CA LYS A 129 -0.28 4.44 0.74
C LYS A 129 -1.60 4.03 0.13
N ALA A 130 -2.59 4.88 0.30
CA ALA A 130 -3.93 4.68 -0.20
C ALA A 130 -4.37 5.88 -1.02
N GLU A 131 -5.29 5.64 -1.95
CA GLU A 131 -6.07 6.67 -2.61
C GLU A 131 -7.55 6.43 -2.31
N ALA A 132 -8.28 7.50 -2.02
CA ALA A 132 -9.71 7.46 -1.81
C ALA A 132 -10.43 8.18 -2.96
N GLU A 133 -11.52 7.59 -3.45
CA GLU A 133 -12.30 8.15 -4.54
C GLU A 133 -13.79 8.02 -4.25
N ALA A 134 -14.54 9.10 -4.49
CA ALA A 134 -15.99 9.06 -4.47
C ALA A 134 -16.50 8.41 -5.77
N VAL A 135 -17.24 7.32 -5.63
CA VAL A 135 -17.71 6.51 -6.74
C VAL A 135 -19.22 6.36 -6.71
N GLY A 136 -19.80 6.07 -7.87
CA GLY A 136 -21.14 5.50 -7.95
C GLY A 136 -21.03 4.02 -8.32
N ALA A 137 -21.75 3.18 -7.59
CA ALA A 137 -21.86 1.74 -7.85
C ALA A 137 -23.29 1.43 -8.27
N SER A 138 -23.46 0.56 -9.25
CA SER A 138 -24.78 0.14 -9.73
C SER A 138 -25.22 -1.19 -9.14
N SER A 139 -26.53 -1.45 -9.17
CA SER A 139 -27.13 -2.74 -8.82
C SER A 139 -26.63 -3.92 -9.68
N VAL A 140 -26.00 -3.64 -10.82
CA VAL A 140 -25.44 -4.65 -11.75
C VAL A 140 -23.90 -4.73 -11.70
N GLY A 141 -23.26 -4.11 -10.70
CA GLY A 141 -21.83 -4.27 -10.42
C GLY A 141 -20.89 -3.32 -11.17
N ILE A 142 -21.40 -2.38 -11.98
CA ILE A 142 -20.59 -1.30 -12.56
C ILE A 142 -20.22 -0.31 -11.45
N VAL A 143 -18.94 0.04 -11.34
CA VAL A 143 -18.45 1.10 -10.45
C VAL A 143 -17.67 2.13 -11.25
N THR A 144 -18.08 3.39 -11.16
CA THR A 144 -17.46 4.53 -11.88
C THR A 144 -17.26 5.72 -10.95
N LYS A 145 -16.51 6.74 -11.40
CA LYS A 145 -16.44 8.02 -10.69
C LYS A 145 -17.84 8.57 -10.48
N ILE A 146 -18.11 9.11 -9.29
CA ILE A 146 -19.45 9.62 -8.97
C ILE A 146 -19.90 10.74 -9.93
N GLU A 147 -18.96 11.49 -10.51
CA GLU A 147 -19.23 12.54 -11.49
C GLU A 147 -19.84 12.01 -12.79
N ASN A 148 -19.47 10.79 -13.17
CA ASN A 148 -19.87 10.13 -14.41
C ASN A 148 -21.20 9.37 -14.26
N LEU A 149 -21.79 9.33 -13.06
CA LEU A 149 -22.94 8.49 -12.74
C LEU A 149 -24.13 8.76 -13.66
N LYS A 150 -24.40 10.04 -13.92
CA LYS A 150 -25.47 10.53 -14.80
C LYS A 150 -25.31 10.15 -16.28
N ASP A 151 -24.09 9.83 -16.69
CA ASP A 151 -23.75 9.50 -18.08
C ASP A 151 -23.84 7.99 -18.35
N VAL A 152 -23.98 7.17 -17.30
CA VAL A 152 -24.11 5.72 -17.43
C VAL A 152 -25.50 5.37 -17.97
N LYS A 153 -25.54 4.98 -19.25
CA LYS A 153 -26.75 4.52 -19.94
C LYS A 153 -26.63 3.02 -20.27
N PRO A 154 -27.22 2.12 -19.49
CA PRO A 154 -27.21 0.70 -19.81
C PRO A 154 -28.03 0.41 -21.07
N VAL A 155 -27.53 -0.50 -21.91
CA VAL A 155 -28.23 -0.91 -23.15
C VAL A 155 -29.07 -2.18 -22.93
N ASN A 156 -28.72 -3.01 -21.96
CA ASN A 156 -29.29 -4.36 -21.75
C ASN A 156 -29.95 -4.56 -20.37
N VAL A 157 -30.41 -3.49 -19.72
CA VAL A 157 -31.05 -3.58 -18.40
C VAL A 157 -32.23 -2.62 -18.34
N ASP A 158 -33.39 -3.12 -17.87
CA ASP A 158 -34.64 -2.35 -17.80
C ASP A 158 -34.57 -1.21 -16.77
N SER A 159 -33.85 -1.42 -15.66
CA SER A 159 -33.58 -0.40 -14.66
C SER A 159 -32.24 -0.65 -13.95
N ILE A 160 -31.50 0.43 -13.68
CA ILE A 160 -30.29 0.39 -12.86
C ILE A 160 -30.48 1.36 -11.71
N GLU A 161 -30.28 0.83 -10.50
CA GLU A 161 -30.16 1.65 -9.30
C GLU A 161 -28.69 1.97 -9.07
N PHE A 162 -28.42 3.20 -8.66
CA PHE A 162 -27.08 3.68 -8.36
C PHE A 162 -26.96 4.10 -6.90
N PHE A 163 -25.90 3.62 -6.27
CA PHE A 163 -25.54 3.86 -4.89
C PHE A 163 -24.26 4.71 -4.84
N PRO A 164 -24.23 5.79 -4.05
CA PRO A 164 -22.99 6.51 -3.79
C PRO A 164 -22.03 5.59 -3.01
N GLY A 165 -20.73 5.80 -3.14
CA GLY A 165 -19.76 4.97 -2.46
C GLY A 165 -18.36 5.56 -2.39
N VAL A 166 -17.50 4.86 -1.67
CA VAL A 166 -16.08 5.16 -1.53
C VAL A 166 -15.30 3.97 -2.07
N ARG A 167 -14.36 4.24 -2.96
CA ARG A 167 -13.31 3.29 -3.34
C ARG A 167 -12.04 3.64 -2.60
N ILE A 168 -11.44 2.67 -1.92
CA ILE A 168 -10.08 2.78 -1.39
C ILE A 168 -9.18 1.85 -2.20
N SER A 169 -8.12 2.41 -2.77
CA SER A 169 -7.11 1.70 -3.55
C SER A 169 -5.80 1.67 -2.79
N ASN A 170 -5.19 0.50 -2.67
CA ASN A 170 -3.84 0.35 -2.16
C ASN A 170 -2.83 0.59 -3.28
N VAL A 171 -2.23 1.77 -3.29
CA VAL A 171 -1.18 2.17 -4.26
C VAL A 171 0.23 2.02 -3.67
N GLY A 172 0.34 1.42 -2.49
CA GLY A 172 1.59 1.17 -1.76
C GLY A 172 2.16 -0.23 -1.99
N ALA A 173 3.26 -0.52 -1.29
CA ALA A 173 3.97 -1.79 -1.36
C ALA A 173 3.64 -2.76 -0.21
N ILE A 174 2.82 -2.32 0.76
CA ILE A 174 2.37 -3.14 1.90
C ILE A 174 0.86 -3.19 1.96
N ASP A 175 0.37 -4.24 2.58
CA ASP A 175 -1.03 -4.40 2.89
C ASP A 175 -1.45 -3.61 4.13
N PHE A 176 -2.73 -3.25 4.17
CA PHE A 176 -3.35 -2.58 5.32
C PHE A 176 -4.83 -2.91 5.38
N THR A 177 -5.43 -2.76 6.56
CA THR A 177 -6.89 -2.78 6.71
C THR A 177 -7.47 -1.39 6.48
N VAL A 178 -8.69 -1.35 5.96
CA VAL A 178 -9.53 -0.16 5.99
C VAL A 178 -10.53 -0.36 7.12
N ASP A 179 -10.49 0.46 8.15
CA ASP A 179 -11.31 0.29 9.36
C ASP A 179 -12.64 1.04 9.24
N GLY A 180 -12.67 2.11 8.44
CA GLY A 180 -13.86 2.92 8.20
C GLY A 180 -13.78 3.71 6.91
N VAL A 181 -14.93 4.08 6.36
CA VAL A 181 -15.04 4.95 5.18
C VAL A 181 -16.20 5.91 5.35
N GLY A 182 -16.16 7.01 4.60
CA GLY A 182 -17.25 7.98 4.61
C GLY A 182 -17.05 9.13 3.66
N PHE A 183 -17.93 10.13 3.79
CA PHE A 183 -17.81 11.41 3.10
C PHE A 183 -17.57 12.54 4.09
N ASP A 184 -16.56 13.34 3.82
CA ASP A 184 -16.49 14.70 4.38
C ASP A 184 -17.41 15.59 3.53
N LEU A 185 -18.22 16.41 4.19
CA LEU A 185 -19.16 17.36 3.60
C LEU A 185 -18.74 18.78 4.00
N ASP A 186 -18.62 19.68 3.03
CA ASP A 186 -18.40 21.11 3.25
C ASP A 186 -19.75 21.84 3.30
N LEU A 187 -20.17 22.21 4.51
CA LEU A 187 -21.41 22.91 4.80
C LEU A 187 -21.19 24.42 4.89
N ASP A 188 -20.62 24.97 3.82
CA ASP A 188 -20.28 26.40 3.70
C ASP A 188 -19.23 26.84 4.73
N GLY A 189 -18.06 26.19 4.67
CA GLY A 189 -16.91 26.42 5.55
C GLY A 189 -16.92 25.56 6.83
N GLN A 190 -18.04 24.94 7.16
CA GLN A 190 -18.14 23.99 8.27
C GLN A 190 -17.99 22.55 7.75
N LEU A 191 -16.95 21.86 8.19
CA LEU A 191 -16.72 20.46 7.85
C LEU A 191 -17.61 19.55 8.70
N SER A 192 -18.34 18.63 8.06
CA SER A 192 -19.08 17.55 8.71
C SER A 192 -18.71 16.21 8.08
N ALA A 193 -18.82 15.10 8.82
CA ALA A 193 -18.49 13.77 8.32
C ALA A 193 -19.73 12.86 8.35
N TYR A 194 -20.02 12.24 7.21
CA TYR A 194 -20.94 11.13 7.09
C TYR A 194 -20.16 9.82 7.07
N LEU A 195 -20.24 9.07 8.17
CA LEU A 195 -19.63 7.74 8.31
C LEU A 195 -20.56 6.68 7.74
N PHE A 196 -20.04 5.77 6.94
CA PHE A 196 -20.84 4.66 6.43
C PHE A 196 -21.10 3.67 7.57
N PRO A 197 -22.37 3.35 7.89
CA PRO A 197 -22.70 2.61 9.10
C PRO A 197 -22.15 1.17 9.06
N PRO A 198 -21.47 0.70 10.13
CA PRO A 198 -20.83 -0.62 10.16
C PRO A 198 -21.82 -1.80 10.16
N ALA A 199 -23.09 -1.55 10.50
CA ALA A 199 -24.13 -2.57 10.59
C ALA A 199 -24.78 -2.92 9.23
N HIS A 200 -24.47 -2.19 8.16
CA HIS A 200 -25.09 -2.44 6.86
C HIS A 200 -24.48 -3.72 6.26
N ARG A 201 -25.31 -4.76 6.04
CA ARG A 201 -24.89 -6.13 5.72
C ARG A 201 -24.03 -6.28 4.46
N LEU A 202 -24.07 -5.30 3.55
CA LEU A 202 -23.25 -5.27 2.33
C LEU A 202 -21.82 -4.68 2.55
N HIS A 203 -21.50 -4.14 3.73
CA HIS A 203 -20.46 -3.11 3.89
C HIS A 203 -19.39 -3.36 4.95
N GLN A 204 -19.20 -4.60 5.46
CA GLN A 204 -18.17 -4.89 6.47
C GLN A 204 -16.89 -4.06 6.20
N PRO A 205 -16.67 -2.97 6.96
CA PRO A 205 -15.74 -1.93 6.52
C PRO A 205 -14.32 -2.45 6.57
N VAL A 206 -14.05 -3.28 7.57
CA VAL A 206 -12.80 -4.00 7.78
C VAL A 206 -12.53 -4.95 6.62
N ARG A 207 -11.80 -4.45 5.63
CA ARG A 207 -11.21 -5.25 4.56
C ARG A 207 -9.72 -5.00 4.51
N ARG A 208 -8.96 -6.08 4.42
CA ARG A 208 -7.51 -6.02 4.17
C ARG A 208 -7.27 -5.87 2.67
N LEU A 209 -6.57 -4.82 2.27
CA LEU A 209 -6.20 -4.56 0.88
C LEU A 209 -4.75 -4.95 0.63
N GLN A 210 -4.52 -5.84 -0.33
CA GLN A 210 -3.20 -6.18 -0.83
C GLN A 210 -2.65 -5.04 -1.72
N PRO A 211 -1.32 -4.95 -1.93
CA PRO A 211 -0.74 -4.02 -2.90
C PRO A 211 -1.44 -4.11 -4.26
N GLN A 212 -1.70 -2.96 -4.88
CA GLN A 212 -2.38 -2.85 -6.19
C GLN A 212 -3.82 -3.40 -6.22
N SER A 213 -4.43 -3.64 -5.06
CA SER A 213 -5.85 -3.99 -4.96
C SER A 213 -6.69 -2.80 -4.50
N ASN A 214 -8.01 -2.89 -4.71
CA ASN A 214 -8.96 -1.91 -4.20
C ASN A 214 -10.20 -2.61 -3.67
N SER A 215 -10.99 -1.89 -2.89
CA SER A 215 -12.35 -2.29 -2.57
C SER A 215 -13.30 -1.09 -2.60
N VAL A 216 -14.58 -1.39 -2.71
CA VAL A 216 -15.65 -0.41 -2.85
C VAL A 216 -16.65 -0.66 -1.73
N TRP A 217 -16.97 0.40 -1.01
CA TRP A 217 -18.02 0.45 -0.02
C TRP A 217 -19.09 1.38 -0.55
N VAL A 218 -20.31 0.90 -0.63
CA VAL A 218 -21.44 1.72 -1.03
C VAL A 218 -22.04 2.40 0.20
N ALA A 219 -22.91 3.38 0.02
CA ALA A 219 -23.71 3.97 1.08
C ALA A 219 -25.18 3.84 0.69
N ASP A 220 -26.04 3.83 1.70
CA ASP A 220 -27.47 3.92 1.50
C ASP A 220 -27.81 5.36 1.08
N ALA A 221 -28.39 5.51 -0.12
CA ALA A 221 -28.77 6.80 -0.67
C ALA A 221 -29.89 7.46 0.15
N ASP A 222 -30.79 6.68 0.77
CA ASP A 222 -31.89 7.19 1.59
C ASP A 222 -31.41 7.75 2.93
N ASP A 223 -30.41 7.10 3.56
CA ASP A 223 -29.75 7.64 4.75
C ASP A 223 -29.09 8.98 4.45
N LEU A 224 -28.41 9.08 3.30
CA LEU A 224 -27.77 10.31 2.86
C LEU A 224 -28.80 11.41 2.56
N ARG A 225 -29.93 11.07 1.92
CA ARG A 225 -31.06 12.01 1.70
C ARG A 225 -31.64 12.49 3.03
N ARG A 226 -31.83 11.60 3.99
CA ARG A 226 -32.32 11.96 5.33
C ARG A 226 -31.38 12.94 6.01
N LEU A 227 -30.07 12.69 5.97
CA LEU A 227 -29.07 13.60 6.52
C LEU A 227 -29.06 14.95 5.81
N ALA A 228 -29.15 14.96 4.48
CA ALA A 228 -29.26 16.20 3.71
C ALA A 228 -30.46 17.05 4.15
N LYS A 229 -31.63 16.42 4.37
CA LYS A 229 -32.83 17.11 4.88
C LYS A 229 -32.60 17.71 6.26
N GLU A 230 -31.94 17.01 7.18
CA GLU A 230 -31.65 17.55 8.52
C GLU A 230 -30.68 18.74 8.46
N MET A 231 -29.65 18.68 7.60
CA MET A 231 -28.74 19.81 7.41
C MET A 231 -29.47 21.03 6.82
N ILE A 232 -30.36 20.81 5.85
CA ILE A 232 -31.16 21.89 5.23
C ILE A 232 -32.09 22.56 6.25
N LYS A 233 -32.69 21.80 7.19
CA LYS A 233 -33.47 22.38 8.30
C LYS A 233 -32.66 23.31 9.19
N MET A 234 -31.35 23.09 9.28
CA MET A 234 -30.42 23.99 9.98
C MET A 234 -29.92 25.13 9.10
N ALA A 235 -30.53 25.31 7.92
CA ALA A 235 -30.09 26.19 6.85
C ALA A 235 -28.61 25.92 6.51
N ARG A 236 -28.17 24.66 6.46
CA ARG A 236 -26.84 24.24 6.01
C ARG A 236 -26.98 23.41 4.75
N VAL A 237 -26.27 23.81 3.70
CA VAL A 237 -26.32 23.15 2.40
C VAL A 237 -24.93 22.60 2.09
N PRO A 238 -24.79 21.29 1.79
CA PRO A 238 -23.52 20.76 1.34
C PRO A 238 -23.17 21.34 -0.03
N THR A 239 -22.00 21.96 -0.14
CA THR A 239 -21.49 22.58 -1.37
C THR A 239 -20.61 21.63 -2.17
N ARG A 240 -19.79 20.86 -1.45
CA ARG A 240 -18.88 19.84 -1.99
C ARG A 240 -18.69 18.74 -0.96
N PHE A 241 -18.22 17.59 -1.44
CA PHE A 241 -17.90 16.44 -0.60
C PHE A 241 -16.63 15.76 -1.09
N ARG A 242 -16.00 14.94 -0.24
CA ARG A 242 -14.91 14.08 -0.64
C ARG A 242 -14.98 12.75 0.09
N ALA A 243 -14.53 11.69 -0.57
CA ALA A 243 -14.34 10.41 0.07
C ALA A 243 -13.23 10.48 1.12
N PHE A 244 -13.37 9.72 2.21
CA PHE A 244 -12.27 9.38 3.09
C PHE A 244 -12.27 7.90 3.44
N GLY A 245 -11.09 7.40 3.84
CA GLY A 245 -10.90 6.08 4.43
C GLY A 245 -9.98 6.15 5.63
N ASP A 246 -10.41 5.56 6.74
CA ASP A 246 -9.58 5.31 7.92
C ASP A 246 -8.86 3.99 7.73
N LEU A 247 -7.53 4.02 7.77
CA LEU A 247 -6.67 2.85 7.62
C LEU A 247 -6.34 2.28 8.99
N GLY A 248 -6.13 0.97 9.11
CA GLY A 248 -5.76 0.31 10.37
C GLY A 248 -4.40 0.72 10.93
N SER A 249 -3.61 1.47 10.17
CA SER A 249 -2.44 2.19 10.69
C SER A 249 -2.78 3.41 11.54
N GLY A 250 -4.05 3.79 11.64
CA GLY A 250 -4.54 4.99 12.31
C GLY A 250 -4.47 6.27 11.45
N SER A 251 -4.09 6.16 10.17
CA SER A 251 -4.07 7.29 9.24
C SER A 251 -5.37 7.40 8.46
N ARG A 252 -5.77 8.62 8.10
CA ARG A 252 -6.90 8.89 7.21
C ARG A 252 -6.40 9.33 5.84
N VAL A 253 -6.94 8.71 4.79
CA VAL A 253 -6.78 9.13 3.40
C VAL A 253 -8.00 9.94 2.96
N HIS A 254 -7.78 11.00 2.19
CA HIS A 254 -8.84 11.81 1.60
C HIS A 254 -8.75 11.79 0.08
N GLY A 255 -9.90 11.71 -0.57
CA GLY A 255 -10.05 11.91 -1.99
C GLY A 255 -10.14 13.38 -2.38
N PRO A 256 -10.26 13.67 -3.69
CA PRO A 256 -10.52 15.01 -4.16
C PRO A 256 -11.89 15.51 -3.73
N TRP A 257 -12.03 16.83 -3.62
CA TRP A 257 -13.33 17.47 -3.47
C TRP A 257 -14.12 17.39 -4.79
N VAL A 258 -15.40 17.03 -4.67
CA VAL A 258 -16.36 16.93 -5.76
C VAL A 258 -17.56 17.82 -5.43
N SER A 259 -18.14 18.48 -6.43
CA SER A 259 -19.38 19.26 -6.22
C SER A 259 -20.48 18.36 -5.65
N SER A 260 -21.20 18.86 -4.63
CA SER A 260 -22.29 18.10 -4.02
C SER A 260 -23.42 17.80 -4.99
N LEU A 261 -23.50 18.50 -6.14
CA LEU A 261 -24.42 18.21 -7.24
C LEU A 261 -24.37 16.74 -7.69
N HIS A 262 -23.23 16.08 -7.53
CA HIS A 262 -23.05 14.67 -7.91
C HIS A 262 -23.56 13.67 -6.85
N LEU A 263 -24.00 14.14 -5.68
CA LEU A 263 -24.65 13.27 -4.71
C LEU A 263 -26.04 12.86 -5.23
N PRO A 264 -26.41 11.57 -5.16
CA PRO A 264 -27.72 11.07 -5.63
C PRO A 264 -28.87 11.38 -4.64
N VAL A 265 -28.80 12.55 -4.00
CA VAL A 265 -29.79 13.07 -3.05
C VAL A 265 -30.68 14.15 -3.66
N TRP A 266 -30.30 14.68 -4.81
CA TRP A 266 -30.99 15.76 -5.49
C TRP A 266 -32.05 15.24 -6.47
N GLU A 267 -33.09 16.05 -6.67
CA GLU A 267 -34.04 15.85 -7.76
C GLU A 267 -33.44 16.33 -9.09
N GLY A 268 -33.97 15.83 -10.21
CA GLY A 268 -33.40 16.08 -11.54
C GLY A 268 -33.40 17.55 -12.02
N HIS A 269 -34.10 18.45 -11.33
CA HIS A 269 -34.11 19.88 -11.63
C HIS A 269 -32.93 20.64 -11.01
N VAL A 270 -32.19 20.03 -10.09
CA VAL A 270 -31.09 20.67 -9.37
C VAL A 270 -29.87 20.81 -10.30
N THR A 271 -29.43 22.05 -10.51
CA THR A 271 -28.22 22.41 -11.26
C THR A 271 -27.18 23.03 -10.33
N GLN A 272 -25.96 23.26 -10.82
CA GLN A 272 -24.95 23.99 -10.05
C GLN A 272 -25.42 25.41 -9.69
N GLU A 273 -26.02 26.12 -10.64
CA GLU A 273 -26.56 27.47 -10.43
C GLU A 273 -27.67 27.47 -9.36
N TRP A 274 -28.56 26.47 -9.40
CA TRP A 274 -29.59 26.31 -8.37
C TRP A 274 -28.96 26.07 -6.98
N LEU A 275 -27.96 25.20 -6.91
CA LEU A 275 -27.27 24.86 -5.67
C LEU A 275 -26.57 26.09 -5.07
N ASP A 276 -25.90 26.88 -5.91
CA ASP A 276 -25.21 28.11 -5.50
C ASP A 276 -26.22 29.13 -4.94
N GLY A 277 -27.34 29.35 -5.64
CA GLY A 277 -28.43 30.21 -5.16
C GLY A 277 -29.06 29.70 -3.86
N PHE A 278 -29.17 28.38 -3.69
CA PHE A 278 -29.70 27.78 -2.47
C PHE A 278 -28.75 27.96 -1.27
N VAL A 279 -27.43 27.90 -1.50
CA VAL A 279 -26.41 28.19 -0.49
C VAL A 279 -26.50 29.64 -0.02
N ASP A 280 -26.70 30.59 -0.93
CA ASP A 280 -26.85 32.01 -0.60
C ASP A 280 -28.14 32.28 0.19
N LEU A 281 -29.26 31.66 -0.20
CA LEU A 281 -30.50 31.71 0.58
C LEU A 281 -30.31 31.15 1.99
N ALA A 282 -29.58 30.05 2.12
CA ALA A 282 -29.27 29.43 3.40
C ALA A 282 -28.41 30.36 4.28
N LYS A 283 -27.40 31.04 3.72
CA LYS A 283 -26.58 32.05 4.42
C LYS A 283 -27.44 33.19 4.97
N GLN A 284 -28.32 33.75 4.13
CA GLN A 284 -29.23 34.84 4.52
C GLN A 284 -30.17 34.39 5.65
N THR A 285 -30.70 33.17 5.55
CA THR A 285 -31.58 32.58 6.58
C THR A 285 -30.86 32.44 7.93
N ARG A 286 -29.61 31.95 7.95
CA ARG A 286 -28.81 31.84 9.18
C ARG A 286 -28.53 33.20 9.82
N ALA A 287 -28.22 34.21 9.00
CA ALA A 287 -28.02 35.58 9.46
C ALA A 287 -29.28 36.18 10.11
N GLN A 288 -30.45 35.96 9.52
CA GLN A 288 -31.74 36.42 10.07
C GLN A 288 -32.11 35.73 11.39
N LEU A 289 -31.74 34.45 11.56
CA LEU A 289 -32.03 33.67 12.76
C LEU A 289 -31.06 33.94 13.94
N GLY A 290 -30.08 34.85 13.78
CA GLY A 290 -29.06 35.12 14.81
C GLY A 290 -28.12 33.93 15.08
N ARG A 291 -28.10 32.93 14.19
CA ARG A 291 -27.24 31.75 14.28
C ARG A 291 -25.95 32.04 13.50
N GLY A 292 -25.06 32.81 14.12
CA GLY A 292 -23.76 33.16 13.54
C GLY A 292 -22.79 31.97 13.53
N THR A 293 -22.28 31.66 12.32
CA THR A 293 -21.20 30.73 11.91
C THR A 293 -21.26 29.28 12.34
#